data_AF-D5GAM9-F1
#
_entry.id   AF-D5GAM9-F1
#
_cell.length_a   1.000
_cell.length_b   1.000
_cell.length_c   1.000
_cell.angle_alpha   90.00
_cell.angle_beta   90.00
_cell.angle_gamma   90.00
#
_symmetry.space_group_name_H-M   'P 1'
#
loop_
_entity.id
_entity.type
_entity.pdbx_description
1 polymer ?
#
loop_
_entity_poly.entity_id
_entity_poly.type
_entity_poly.pdbx_seq_one_letter_code
_entity_poly.pdbx_strand_id
1 'polypeptide(L)'
;MVSRLTHLASTKTTFILTPKPFRWEGILTMRECGPSRRHIWKLSSPTTKAYSHVRLNIFPDRCNLITDSPTTNTGSTNTLLGIPRFRLFRTTVSVFSSDPDAIIDFALVSFDGLAISYSDRNSGIKAANLLLPGRGKDAGNGWETNRSREPGHVDWVRQGCTPFPWTSRNALVILTGFHHKGAPGYIEEIVVDTLHFRGNYSQAVEIYTINSSDQHIAGDASGWELIVPAHSCEADKEHAFQSTLFQNINGKTVTHVKMAIILDGGVKRSRVFGKSAIFAGN
;
A
#
# COMPACT_ATOMS: atom_id res chain seq x y z
N MET A 1 32.93 19.24 -40.34
CA MET A 1 32.96 20.44 -39.48
C MET A 1 31.74 21.28 -39.83
N VAL A 2 30.75 21.31 -38.92
CA VAL A 2 29.58 22.20 -38.81
C VAL A 2 28.71 22.43 -40.06
N SER A 3 27.64 21.64 -40.23
CA SER A 3 26.45 22.07 -40.99
C SER A 3 25.35 22.51 -40.02
N ARG A 4 24.85 23.74 -40.25
CA ARG A 4 23.81 24.44 -39.49
C ARG A 4 22.56 23.60 -39.27
N LEU A 5 22.08 23.58 -38.02
CA LEU A 5 20.74 23.19 -37.63
C LEU A 5 19.71 24.15 -38.25
N THR A 6 18.87 23.62 -39.12
CA THR A 6 17.61 24.24 -39.54
C THR A 6 16.53 23.97 -38.50
N HIS A 7 15.90 25.07 -38.07
CA HIS A 7 14.73 25.15 -37.20
C HIS A 7 13.60 24.20 -37.64
N LEU A 8 13.23 23.25 -36.78
CA LEU A 8 11.90 22.63 -36.80
C LEU A 8 11.13 23.18 -35.60
N ALA A 9 10.15 24.02 -35.91
CA ALA A 9 9.27 24.65 -34.94
C ALA A 9 8.46 23.57 -34.19
N SER A 10 8.75 23.41 -32.91
CA SER A 10 7.87 22.69 -31.99
C SER A 10 6.59 23.49 -31.82
N THR A 11 5.48 22.98 -32.36
CA THR A 11 4.13 23.43 -32.01
C THR A 11 3.89 23.11 -30.54
N LYS A 12 4.22 24.05 -29.65
CA LYS A 12 3.72 24.07 -28.28
C LYS A 12 2.22 24.36 -28.35
N THR A 13 1.43 23.30 -28.36
CA THR A 13 0.00 23.39 -28.02
C THR A 13 -0.09 23.74 -26.54
N THR A 14 -0.10 25.03 -26.24
CA THR A 14 -0.35 25.54 -24.89
C THR A 14 -1.82 25.31 -24.59
N PHE A 15 -2.16 24.22 -23.91
CA PHE A 15 -3.49 24.05 -23.33
C PHE A 15 -3.65 25.09 -22.21
N ILE A 16 -4.27 26.22 -22.53
CA ILE A 16 -4.77 27.13 -21.51
C ILE A 16 -5.98 26.43 -20.87
N LEU A 17 -5.72 25.62 -19.84
CA LEU A 17 -6.77 25.14 -18.95
C LEU A 17 -7.32 26.36 -18.21
N THR A 18 -8.43 26.93 -18.68
CA THR A 18 -9.22 27.83 -17.84
C THR A 18 -9.54 27.08 -16.54
N PRO A 19 -9.12 27.55 -15.36
CA PRO A 19 -9.38 26.83 -14.12
C PRO A 19 -10.89 26.78 -13.91
N LYS A 20 -11.48 25.58 -14.00
CA LYS A 20 -12.88 25.38 -13.60
C LYS A 20 -13.01 25.86 -12.14
N PRO A 21 -14.04 26.63 -11.78
CA PRO A 21 -14.23 27.04 -10.40
C PRO A 21 -14.37 25.80 -9.51
N PHE A 22 -13.63 25.76 -8.41
CA PHE A 22 -13.68 24.66 -7.46
C PHE A 22 -15.09 24.52 -6.89
N ARG A 23 -15.78 23.43 -7.21
CA ARG A 23 -17.11 23.12 -6.66
C ARG A 23 -16.95 22.20 -5.45
N TRP A 24 -17.30 22.70 -4.27
CA TRP A 24 -17.34 21.90 -3.03
C TRP A 24 -18.73 21.27 -2.88
N GLU A 25 -18.77 19.98 -2.56
CA GLU A 25 -20.01 19.29 -2.15
C GLU A 25 -19.81 18.57 -0.81
N GLY A 26 -20.85 18.53 0.01
CA GLY A 26 -20.81 17.90 1.32
C GLY A 26 -20.96 16.39 1.19
N ILE A 27 -19.88 15.64 1.44
CA ILE A 27 -19.91 14.16 1.45
C ILE A 27 -20.30 13.58 2.82
N LEU A 28 -20.12 14.35 3.89
CA LEU A 28 -20.49 13.98 5.26
C LEU A 28 -21.16 15.19 5.91
N THR A 29 -22.35 14.99 6.46
CA THR A 29 -23.05 16.02 7.24
C THR A 29 -22.28 16.34 8.51
N MET A 30 -22.51 17.52 9.10
CA MET A 30 -21.89 17.91 10.37
C MET A 30 -22.05 16.81 11.43
N ARG A 31 -20.97 16.53 12.17
CA ARG A 31 -20.93 15.56 13.27
C ARG A 31 -20.31 16.19 14.49
N GLU A 32 -20.89 15.89 15.65
CA GLU A 32 -20.34 16.27 16.93
C GLU A 32 -19.13 15.38 17.27
N CYS A 33 -18.09 16.00 17.83
CA CYS A 33 -16.88 15.32 18.29
C CYS A 33 -16.77 15.47 19.81
N GLY A 34 -16.72 14.36 20.53
CA GLY A 34 -16.42 14.36 21.96
C GLY A 34 -14.92 14.61 22.24
N PRO A 35 -14.57 15.02 23.47
CA PRO A 35 -13.18 15.27 23.84
C PRO A 35 -12.35 13.97 23.90
N SER A 36 -11.06 14.11 23.57
CA SER A 36 -9.99 13.10 23.73
C SER A 36 -10.35 11.68 23.26
N ARG A 37 -11.02 11.55 22.11
CA ARG A 37 -11.41 10.25 21.56
C ARG A 37 -11.33 10.19 20.04
N ARG A 38 -11.29 8.97 19.52
CA ARG A 38 -11.37 8.70 18.08
C ARG A 38 -12.83 8.67 17.64
N HIS A 39 -13.12 9.32 16.52
CA HIS A 39 -14.41 9.21 15.84
C HIS A 39 -14.18 8.51 14.50
N ILE A 40 -15.03 7.53 14.19
CA ILE A 40 -15.01 6.79 12.92
C ILE A 40 -16.40 6.88 12.35
N TRP A 41 -16.53 7.48 11.16
CA TRP A 41 -17.78 7.60 10.46
C TRP A 41 -17.69 6.87 9.12
N LYS A 42 -18.62 5.94 8.91
CA LYS A 42 -18.81 5.28 7.62
C LYS A 42 -19.96 5.99 6.90
N LEU A 43 -19.77 6.33 5.63
CA LEU A 43 -20.87 6.84 4.80
C LEU A 43 -21.93 5.74 4.63
N SER A 44 -23.20 6.15 4.56
CA SER A 44 -24.31 5.22 4.32
C SER A 44 -24.17 4.47 3.00
N SER A 45 -23.61 5.14 1.99
CA SER A 45 -23.20 4.55 0.71
C SER A 45 -21.89 5.18 0.24
N PRO A 46 -21.07 4.45 -0.55
CA PRO A 46 -19.91 5.03 -1.23
C PRO A 46 -20.32 6.17 -2.16
N THR A 47 -19.45 7.16 -2.33
CA THR A 47 -19.70 8.25 -3.26
C THR A 47 -19.65 7.76 -4.71
N THR A 48 -20.58 8.22 -5.55
CA THR A 48 -20.63 7.87 -6.97
C THR A 48 -19.64 8.65 -7.84
N LYS A 49 -19.19 9.82 -7.35
CA LYS A 49 -18.21 10.67 -8.03
C LYS A 49 -16.81 10.45 -7.46
N ALA A 50 -15.80 10.63 -8.32
CA ALA A 50 -14.41 10.69 -7.91
C ALA A 50 -14.03 12.12 -7.48
N TYR A 51 -13.22 12.24 -6.42
CA TYR A 51 -12.75 13.51 -5.87
C TYR A 51 -11.23 13.54 -5.81
N SER A 52 -10.64 14.71 -6.06
CA SER A 52 -9.20 14.95 -5.96
C SER A 52 -8.78 15.70 -4.69
N HIS A 53 -9.69 16.49 -4.11
CA HIS A 53 -9.44 17.34 -2.95
C HIS A 53 -10.51 17.14 -1.89
N VAL A 54 -10.11 17.24 -0.63
CA VAL A 54 -11.02 17.15 0.53
C VAL A 54 -10.78 18.35 1.43
N ARG A 55 -11.86 18.90 1.97
CA ARG A 55 -11.84 19.99 2.94
C ARG A 55 -12.45 19.51 4.25
N LEU A 56 -11.71 19.66 5.34
CA LEU A 56 -12.18 19.45 6.70
C LEU A 56 -12.65 20.79 7.27
N ASN A 57 -13.91 20.87 7.67
CA ASN A 57 -14.47 22.04 8.34
C ASN A 57 -14.67 21.73 9.83
N ILE A 58 -14.22 22.62 10.72
CA ILE A 58 -14.34 22.51 12.19
C ILE A 58 -15.24 23.66 12.66
N PHE A 59 -16.24 23.36 13.49
CA PHE A 59 -17.24 24.33 13.95
C PHE A 59 -17.49 24.21 15.46
N PRO A 60 -17.66 25.32 16.19
CA PRO A 60 -17.14 26.66 15.89
C PRO A 60 -15.59 26.66 15.95
N ASP A 61 -14.94 27.59 15.27
CA ASP A 61 -13.48 27.79 15.36
C ASP A 61 -13.03 28.25 16.77
N ARG A 62 -13.96 28.67 17.62
CA ARG A 62 -13.78 28.98 19.05
C ARG A 62 -14.88 28.37 19.91
N CYS A 63 -14.50 27.54 20.89
CA CYS A 63 -15.40 27.12 21.95
C CYS A 63 -15.19 28.04 23.17
N ASN A 64 -16.18 28.86 23.49
CA ASN A 64 -16.26 29.47 24.82
C ASN A 64 -16.78 28.39 25.77
N LEU A 65 -15.88 27.56 26.31
CA LEU A 65 -16.24 26.71 27.45
C LEU A 65 -16.48 27.64 28.64
N ILE A 66 -17.74 27.97 28.91
CA ILE A 66 -18.16 28.50 30.20
C ILE A 66 -18.05 27.32 31.16
N THR A 67 -17.00 27.29 31.98
CA THR A 67 -16.97 26.39 33.13
C THR A 67 -17.92 26.97 34.16
N ASP A 68 -19.11 26.40 34.27
CA ASP A 68 -20.04 26.68 35.37
C ASP A 68 -19.46 26.13 36.68
N SER A 69 -18.47 26.84 37.24
CA SER A 69 -18.04 26.69 38.62
C SER A 69 -18.21 28.05 39.30
N PRO A 70 -19.12 28.20 40.28
CA PRO A 70 -19.45 29.51 40.87
C PRO A 70 -18.34 30.13 41.73
N THR A 71 -17.15 29.55 41.79
CA THR A 71 -16.11 30.01 42.72
C THR A 71 -14.74 29.94 42.07
N THR A 72 -14.36 30.99 41.36
CA THR A 72 -13.06 31.70 41.38
C THR A 72 -12.83 32.41 40.05
N ASN A 73 -12.52 33.71 40.13
CA ASN A 73 -12.00 34.51 39.02
C ASN A 73 -10.73 33.86 38.45
N THR A 74 -10.85 33.13 37.34
CA THR A 74 -9.72 32.82 36.45
C THR A 74 -10.22 32.86 35.01
N GLY A 75 -9.45 33.52 34.14
CA GLY A 75 -9.88 33.96 32.82
C GLY A 75 -10.42 32.86 31.92
N SER A 76 -11.30 33.26 31.00
CA SER A 76 -11.72 32.48 29.84
C SER A 76 -10.49 31.84 29.17
N THR A 77 -10.27 30.55 29.41
CA THR A 77 -9.29 29.80 28.64
C THR A 77 -9.99 29.45 27.33
N ASN A 78 -9.68 30.20 26.27
CA ASN A 78 -10.02 29.84 24.90
C ASN A 78 -9.41 28.45 24.61
N THR A 79 -10.18 27.41 24.85
CA THR A 79 -9.74 26.04 24.54
C THR A 79 -9.84 25.90 23.03
N LEU A 80 -8.69 25.95 22.36
CA LEU A 80 -8.58 25.70 20.93
C LEU A 80 -9.09 24.29 20.65
N LEU A 81 -10.17 24.19 19.87
CA LEU A 81 -10.65 22.91 19.37
C LEU A 81 -9.66 22.38 18.35
N GLY A 82 -8.82 21.44 18.76
CA GLY A 82 -7.81 20.81 17.91
C GLY A 82 -8.21 19.41 17.46
N ILE A 83 -8.13 19.14 16.16
CA ILE A 83 -8.18 17.78 15.63
C ILE A 83 -6.73 17.31 15.42
N PRO A 84 -6.21 16.38 16.26
CA PRO A 84 -4.81 15.99 16.17
C PRO A 84 -4.51 15.11 14.95
N ARG A 85 -5.49 14.36 14.45
CA ARG A 85 -5.34 13.46 13.29
C ARG A 85 -6.62 13.42 12.48
N PHE A 86 -6.50 13.62 11.18
CA PHE A 86 -7.56 13.39 10.21
C PHE A 86 -7.15 12.27 9.27
N ARG A 87 -7.99 11.24 9.14
CA ARG A 87 -7.79 10.13 8.20
C ARG A 87 -9.04 10.00 7.34
N LEU A 88 -8.85 10.07 6.03
CA LEU A 88 -9.88 9.82 5.05
C LEU A 88 -9.56 8.52 4.32
N PHE A 89 -10.47 7.57 4.39
CA PHE A 89 -10.39 6.32 3.64
C PHE A 89 -11.16 6.48 2.34
N ARG A 90 -10.60 5.98 1.25
CA ARG A 90 -11.19 6.03 -0.07
C ARG A 90 -10.87 4.76 -0.84
N THR A 91 -11.67 4.52 -1.84
CA THR A 91 -11.27 3.71 -2.99
C THR A 91 -10.57 4.64 -3.98
N THR A 92 -9.38 4.25 -4.45
CA THR A 92 -8.65 4.99 -5.48
C THR A 92 -9.25 4.72 -6.86
N VAL A 93 -9.07 5.68 -7.77
CA VAL A 93 -9.44 5.51 -9.19
C VAL A 93 -8.13 5.54 -9.95
N SER A 94 -7.63 4.36 -10.31
CA SER A 94 -6.39 4.24 -11.06
C SER A 94 -6.54 4.77 -12.49
N VAL A 95 -5.56 5.57 -12.88
CA VAL A 95 -5.37 6.03 -14.26
C VAL A 95 -4.33 5.10 -14.88
N PHE A 96 -4.76 4.21 -15.77
CA PHE A 96 -3.87 3.32 -16.50
C PHE A 96 -3.42 3.99 -17.81
N SER A 97 -2.23 3.60 -18.29
CA SER A 97 -1.83 3.90 -19.65
C SER A 97 -2.80 3.24 -20.64
N SER A 98 -2.99 3.86 -21.81
CA SER A 98 -3.70 3.24 -22.93
C SER A 98 -2.85 2.21 -23.68
N ASP A 99 -1.56 2.15 -23.38
CA ASP A 99 -0.61 1.22 -23.99
C ASP A 99 -0.77 -0.19 -23.38
N PRO A 100 -1.10 -1.22 -24.20
CA PRO A 100 -1.26 -2.60 -23.75
C PRO A 100 0.02 -3.20 -23.15
N ASP A 101 1.18 -2.72 -23.60
CA ASP A 101 2.49 -3.24 -23.22
C ASP A 101 3.10 -2.46 -22.05
N ALA A 102 2.39 -1.47 -21.51
CA ALA A 102 2.87 -0.70 -20.38
C ALA A 102 3.09 -1.59 -19.15
N ILE A 103 4.31 -1.56 -18.63
CA ILE A 103 4.66 -2.19 -17.36
C ILE A 103 4.24 -1.28 -16.20
N ILE A 104 3.46 -1.84 -15.28
CA ILE A 104 2.86 -1.11 -14.16
C ILE A 104 3.18 -1.81 -12.86
N ASP A 105 3.48 -1.05 -11.81
CA ASP A 105 3.58 -1.58 -10.44
C ASP A 105 2.17 -1.76 -9.85
N PHE A 106 1.62 -2.96 -9.94
CA PHE A 106 0.28 -3.27 -9.42
C PHE A 106 0.21 -3.33 -7.89
N ALA A 107 1.35 -3.36 -7.20
CA ALA A 107 1.38 -3.26 -5.75
C ALA A 107 1.34 -1.79 -5.29
N LEU A 108 1.62 -0.80 -6.16
CA LEU A 108 1.63 0.59 -5.78
C LEU A 108 0.23 1.07 -5.37
N VAL A 109 0.14 1.81 -4.27
CA VAL A 109 -1.13 2.39 -3.77
C VAL A 109 -1.81 3.32 -4.77
N SER A 110 -1.03 3.96 -5.66
CA SER A 110 -1.55 4.83 -6.72
C SER A 110 -2.22 4.04 -7.86
N PHE A 111 -1.93 2.74 -7.96
CA PHE A 111 -2.51 1.79 -8.90
C PHE A 111 -3.43 0.78 -8.18
N ASP A 112 -4.15 1.23 -7.15
CA ASP A 112 -5.09 0.41 -6.36
C ASP A 112 -4.49 -0.78 -5.59
N GLY A 113 -3.16 -0.83 -5.41
CA GLY A 113 -2.52 -1.83 -4.55
C GLY A 113 -2.97 -1.70 -3.10
N LEU A 114 -3.42 -2.81 -2.50
CA LEU A 114 -3.95 -2.85 -1.14
C LEU A 114 -3.41 -4.03 -0.35
N ALA A 115 -2.91 -3.78 0.86
CA ALA A 115 -2.60 -4.83 1.82
C ALA A 115 -3.90 -5.32 2.48
N ILE A 116 -4.32 -6.55 2.21
CA ILE A 116 -5.62 -7.08 2.66
C ILE A 116 -5.54 -7.97 3.90
N SER A 117 -4.42 -8.65 4.12
CA SER A 117 -4.23 -9.52 5.28
C SER A 117 -2.76 -9.56 5.67
N TYR A 118 -2.47 -9.61 6.97
CA TYR A 118 -1.13 -9.70 7.52
C TYR A 118 -1.16 -10.50 8.83
N SER A 119 -0.09 -11.22 9.13
CA SER A 119 -0.01 -12.12 10.30
C SER A 119 0.10 -11.39 11.64
N ASP A 120 0.94 -10.36 11.76
CA ASP A 120 1.21 -9.68 13.03
C ASP A 120 0.30 -8.46 13.25
N ARG A 121 -0.54 -8.52 14.30
CA ARG A 121 -1.48 -7.46 14.67
C ARG A 121 -0.80 -6.13 15.05
N ASN A 122 0.46 -6.14 15.48
CA ASN A 122 1.17 -4.93 15.90
C ASN A 122 1.63 -4.05 14.72
N SER A 123 1.69 -4.61 13.50
CA SER A 123 2.32 -3.99 12.34
C SER A 123 1.34 -3.68 11.19
N GLY A 124 0.03 -3.82 11.41
CA GLY A 124 -0.99 -3.68 10.36
C GLY A 124 -1.03 -2.35 9.61
N ILE A 125 -0.88 -1.21 10.31
CA ILE A 125 -0.78 0.10 9.64
C ILE A 125 0.54 0.21 8.85
N LYS A 126 1.58 -0.49 9.30
CA LYS A 126 2.90 -0.49 8.66
C LYS A 126 2.97 -1.41 7.45
N ALA A 127 2.15 -2.45 7.36
CA ALA A 127 2.07 -3.32 6.17
C ALA A 127 1.70 -2.53 4.91
N ALA A 128 0.78 -1.56 5.02
CA ALA A 128 0.43 -0.67 3.92
C ALA A 128 1.61 0.21 3.44
N ASN A 129 2.66 0.40 4.27
CA ASN A 129 3.83 1.16 3.86
C ASN A 129 4.61 0.51 2.72
N LEU A 130 4.50 -0.81 2.55
CA LEU A 130 5.19 -1.55 1.48
C LEU A 130 4.75 -1.10 0.10
N LEU A 131 3.54 -0.55 0.00
CA LEU A 131 2.86 -0.16 -1.23
C LEU A 131 2.99 1.35 -1.52
N LEU A 132 3.62 2.12 -0.61
CA LEU A 132 3.77 3.57 -0.75
C LEU A 132 4.80 3.94 -1.83
N PRO A 133 4.68 5.10 -2.48
CA PRO A 133 5.67 5.57 -3.45
C PRO A 133 7.03 5.84 -2.80
N GLY A 134 8.07 5.82 -3.64
CA GLY A 134 9.46 5.99 -3.21
C GLY A 134 9.93 4.89 -2.27
N ARG A 135 11.08 5.11 -1.62
CA ARG A 135 11.74 4.13 -0.74
C ARG A 135 11.67 4.46 0.75
N GLY A 136 11.07 5.59 1.12
CA GLY A 136 10.95 6.02 2.52
C GLY A 136 12.23 6.70 3.05
N LYS A 137 12.15 7.25 4.26
CA LYS A 137 13.25 8.00 4.90
C LYS A 137 14.03 7.15 5.90
N ASP A 138 13.33 6.29 6.62
CA ASP A 138 13.89 5.49 7.71
C ASP A 138 13.14 4.15 7.87
N ALA A 139 13.63 3.29 8.77
CA ALA A 139 13.04 1.99 9.12
C ALA A 139 11.54 2.07 9.46
N GLY A 140 11.11 3.15 10.13
CA GLY A 140 9.72 3.36 10.56
C GLY A 140 8.70 3.51 9.42
N ASN A 141 9.18 3.82 8.20
CA ASN A 141 8.35 3.84 6.99
C ASN A 141 8.31 2.50 6.23
N GLY A 142 8.75 1.39 6.82
CA GLY A 142 8.59 0.04 6.27
C GLY A 142 7.52 -0.76 7.02
N TRP A 143 7.48 -2.05 6.74
CA TRP A 143 6.82 -3.07 7.55
C TRP A 143 7.88 -3.83 8.36
N GLU A 144 7.59 -4.09 9.62
CA GLU A 144 8.48 -4.81 10.53
C GLU A 144 7.62 -5.63 11.47
N THR A 145 7.96 -6.90 11.63
CA THR A 145 7.29 -7.81 12.58
C THR A 145 8.04 -7.86 13.90
N ASN A 146 7.33 -8.20 14.97
CA ASN A 146 8.01 -8.49 16.24
C ASN A 146 8.96 -9.68 16.06
N ARG A 147 10.03 -9.72 16.86
CA ARG A 147 10.84 -10.93 16.99
C ARG A 147 10.00 -12.00 17.68
N SER A 148 9.85 -13.13 17.01
CA SER A 148 9.26 -14.33 17.54
C SER A 148 10.24 -14.98 18.52
N ARG A 149 9.69 -15.53 19.59
CA ARG A 149 10.40 -16.35 20.58
C ARG A 149 9.65 -17.66 20.84
N GLU A 150 8.70 -18.00 19.96
CA GLU A 150 7.85 -19.18 20.16
C GLU A 150 8.64 -20.48 19.95
N PRO A 151 8.42 -21.52 20.79
CA PRO A 151 9.06 -22.82 20.59
C PRO A 151 8.67 -23.41 19.22
N GLY A 152 9.66 -23.67 18.36
CA GLY A 152 9.44 -24.11 16.97
C GLY A 152 9.55 -23.00 15.92
N HIS A 153 9.61 -21.74 16.35
CA HIS A 153 10.12 -20.66 15.51
C HIS A 153 11.64 -20.87 15.37
N VAL A 154 12.05 -21.38 14.22
CA VAL A 154 13.47 -21.62 13.93
C VAL A 154 14.14 -20.25 13.88
N ASP A 155 15.29 -20.11 14.53
CA ASP A 155 16.20 -18.96 14.40
C ASP A 155 17.59 -19.56 14.30
N TRP A 156 17.92 -20.05 13.10
CA TRP A 156 19.30 -20.32 12.68
C TRP A 156 19.35 -20.61 11.18
N VAL A 157 20.24 -19.87 10.50
CA VAL A 157 20.70 -20.11 9.15
C VAL A 157 21.35 -21.51 9.11
N ARG A 158 20.67 -22.51 8.56
CA ARG A 158 21.33 -23.70 8.00
C ARG A 158 21.09 -23.75 6.51
N GLN A 159 22.19 -23.69 5.77
CA GLN A 159 22.28 -24.12 4.39
C GLN A 159 21.94 -25.63 4.35
N GLY A 160 20.73 -25.96 3.87
CA GLY A 160 20.27 -27.34 3.59
C GLY A 160 19.28 -27.96 4.59
N CYS A 161 18.10 -28.35 4.07
CA CYS A 161 17.06 -29.26 4.64
C CYS A 161 16.14 -28.65 5.74
N THR A 162 14.82 -28.86 5.83
CA THR A 162 13.87 -29.95 5.45
C THR A 162 12.41 -29.44 5.26
N PRO A 163 11.48 -30.27 4.73
CA PRO A 163 10.05 -29.94 4.60
C PRO A 163 9.30 -30.23 5.92
N PHE A 164 9.02 -29.22 6.74
CA PHE A 164 8.15 -29.32 7.93
C PHE A 164 7.11 -28.19 7.92
N PRO A 165 5.92 -28.37 8.53
CA PRO A 165 4.72 -27.61 8.21
C PRO A 165 4.76 -26.14 8.65
N TRP A 166 4.03 -25.34 7.89
CA TRP A 166 4.16 -23.90 7.62
C TRP A 166 3.74 -22.93 8.75
N THR A 167 3.62 -23.36 9.99
CA THR A 167 2.81 -22.64 11.01
C THR A 167 3.39 -21.33 11.56
N SER A 168 4.61 -20.92 11.20
CA SER A 168 5.26 -19.74 11.81
C SER A 168 5.79 -18.69 10.82
N ARG A 169 5.28 -18.63 9.58
CA ARG A 169 5.70 -17.58 8.62
C ARG A 169 4.84 -16.34 8.76
N ASN A 170 5.49 -15.19 8.89
CA ASN A 170 4.80 -13.91 8.81
C ASN A 170 4.46 -13.63 7.34
N ALA A 171 3.16 -13.58 7.01
CA ALA A 171 2.68 -13.44 5.64
C ALA A 171 1.93 -12.13 5.47
N LEU A 172 2.21 -11.44 4.37
CA LEU A 172 1.44 -10.32 3.87
C LEU A 172 0.77 -10.72 2.57
N VAL A 173 -0.55 -10.53 2.50
CA VAL A 173 -1.31 -10.64 1.27
C VAL A 173 -1.54 -9.25 0.70
N ILE A 174 -1.02 -9.05 -0.50
CA ILE A 174 -1.18 -7.86 -1.31
C ILE A 174 -2.23 -8.18 -2.38
N LEU A 175 -3.35 -7.49 -2.28
CA LEU A 175 -4.27 -7.34 -3.40
C LEU A 175 -3.60 -6.40 -4.40
N THR A 176 -3.26 -6.94 -5.56
CA THR A 176 -2.73 -6.12 -6.63
C THR A 176 -3.88 -5.41 -7.33
N GLY A 177 -3.63 -4.22 -7.88
CA GLY A 177 -4.65 -3.35 -8.51
C GLY A 177 -5.51 -3.99 -9.61
N PHE A 178 -5.13 -5.19 -10.04
CA PHE A 178 -5.90 -6.09 -10.88
C PHE A 178 -7.36 -6.26 -10.46
N HIS A 179 -7.64 -6.34 -9.15
CA HIS A 179 -8.98 -6.73 -8.72
C HIS A 179 -10.03 -5.61 -8.81
N HIS A 180 -9.66 -4.35 -8.58
CA HIS A 180 -10.67 -3.28 -8.47
C HIS A 180 -11.43 -2.99 -9.80
N LYS A 181 -10.94 -3.54 -10.92
CA LYS A 181 -11.65 -3.56 -12.22
C LYS A 181 -11.91 -4.98 -12.76
N GLY A 182 -11.73 -6.04 -11.96
CA GLY A 182 -11.96 -7.43 -12.39
C GLY A 182 -10.94 -7.94 -13.43
N ALA A 183 -9.71 -7.48 -13.32
CA ALA A 183 -8.73 -7.52 -14.40
C ALA A 183 -7.40 -8.13 -13.94
N PRO A 184 -7.24 -9.46 -14.01
CA PRO A 184 -5.99 -10.12 -13.64
C PRO A 184 -4.86 -9.64 -14.58
N GLY A 185 -3.60 -9.94 -14.24
CA GLY A 185 -2.49 -9.62 -15.14
C GLY A 185 -1.29 -10.52 -15.00
N TYR A 186 -0.33 -10.28 -15.86
CA TYR A 186 0.90 -11.05 -15.96
C TYR A 186 2.01 -10.34 -15.19
N ILE A 187 2.74 -11.06 -14.34
CA ILE A 187 3.85 -10.50 -13.58
C ILE A 187 5.14 -10.70 -14.37
N GLU A 188 5.91 -9.61 -14.53
CA GLU A 188 7.23 -9.62 -15.17
C GLU A 188 8.38 -9.51 -14.17
N GLU A 189 8.19 -8.75 -13.09
CA GLU A 189 9.20 -8.57 -12.06
C GLU A 189 8.56 -8.34 -10.69
N ILE A 190 9.18 -8.89 -9.64
CA ILE A 190 8.85 -8.57 -8.26
C ILE A 190 10.10 -8.01 -7.57
N VAL A 191 9.96 -6.89 -6.86
CA VAL A 191 11.06 -6.30 -6.10
C VAL A 191 10.73 -6.29 -4.62
N VAL A 192 11.63 -6.82 -3.80
CA VAL A 192 11.57 -6.74 -2.34
C VAL A 192 12.73 -5.89 -1.85
N ASP A 193 12.41 -4.73 -1.27
CA ASP A 193 13.39 -3.77 -0.78
C ASP A 193 13.55 -3.88 0.73
N THR A 194 14.77 -4.03 1.25
CA THR A 194 15.09 -4.04 2.69
C THR A 194 15.78 -2.76 3.15
N LEU A 195 15.68 -1.66 2.38
CA LEU A 195 16.27 -0.36 2.72
C LEU A 195 16.03 0.03 4.19
N HIS A 196 17.07 0.54 4.84
CA HIS A 196 17.13 0.95 6.25
C HIS A 196 16.99 -0.17 7.29
N PHE A 197 16.79 -1.43 6.88
CA PHE A 197 16.85 -2.58 7.77
C PHE A 197 18.25 -3.19 7.68
N ARG A 198 19.13 -2.81 8.63
CA ARG A 198 20.57 -3.18 8.59
C ARG A 198 20.94 -4.35 9.49
N GLY A 199 20.17 -4.57 10.56
CA GLY A 199 20.35 -5.69 11.48
C GLY A 199 19.07 -6.47 11.78
N ASN A 200 17.94 -5.97 11.28
CA ASN A 200 16.59 -6.50 11.49
C ASN A 200 15.82 -6.62 10.17
N TYR A 201 16.52 -6.81 9.05
CA TYR A 201 15.89 -7.17 7.78
C TYR A 201 15.37 -8.61 7.86
N SER A 202 14.40 -8.96 7.04
CA SER A 202 13.99 -10.37 6.95
C SER A 202 15.10 -11.23 6.38
N GLN A 203 15.39 -12.37 7.00
CA GLN A 203 16.50 -13.22 6.53
C GLN A 203 16.26 -13.81 5.14
N ALA A 204 15.00 -14.11 4.82
CA ALA A 204 14.62 -14.62 3.51
C ALA A 204 13.14 -14.33 3.22
N VAL A 205 12.79 -14.34 1.93
CA VAL A 205 11.42 -14.16 1.47
C VAL A 205 11.00 -15.27 0.52
N GLU A 206 9.70 -15.56 0.54
CA GLU A 206 9.03 -16.37 -0.47
C GLU A 206 7.85 -15.60 -1.05
N ILE A 207 7.59 -15.81 -2.34
CA ILE A 207 6.49 -15.16 -3.05
C ILE A 207 5.54 -16.20 -3.61
N TYR A 208 4.27 -15.97 -3.34
CA TYR A 208 3.15 -16.77 -3.79
C TYR A 208 2.16 -15.92 -4.59
N THR A 209 1.41 -16.57 -5.46
CA THR A 209 0.33 -15.91 -6.20
C THR A 209 -0.94 -16.74 -6.23
N ILE A 210 -2.06 -16.06 -6.42
CA ILE A 210 -3.35 -16.70 -6.64
C ILE A 210 -4.18 -15.87 -7.63
N ASN A 211 -4.98 -16.57 -8.43
CA ASN A 211 -6.02 -15.98 -9.24
C ASN A 211 -7.38 -16.31 -8.61
N SER A 212 -8.08 -15.29 -8.10
CA SER A 212 -9.38 -15.45 -7.44
C SER A 212 -10.29 -14.26 -7.74
N SER A 213 -11.60 -14.55 -7.82
CA SER A 213 -12.65 -13.55 -7.90
C SER A 213 -12.90 -12.82 -6.57
N ASP A 214 -12.46 -13.36 -5.44
CA ASP A 214 -12.70 -12.76 -4.13
C ASP A 214 -11.72 -11.63 -3.81
N GLN A 215 -12.21 -10.51 -3.26
CA GLN A 215 -11.38 -9.35 -2.87
C GLN A 215 -10.57 -9.58 -1.60
N HIS A 216 -11.04 -10.49 -0.75
CA HIS A 216 -10.51 -10.72 0.58
C HIS A 216 -10.07 -12.17 0.72
N ILE A 217 -8.85 -12.44 0.29
CA ILE A 217 -8.21 -13.75 0.44
C ILE A 217 -7.37 -13.78 1.72
N ALA A 218 -7.58 -14.80 2.53
CA ALA A 218 -6.77 -15.08 3.70
C ALA A 218 -5.38 -15.62 3.32
N GLY A 219 -4.38 -15.36 4.15
CA GLY A 219 -3.00 -15.80 3.87
C GLY A 219 -2.81 -17.32 3.83
N ASP A 220 -3.69 -18.04 4.51
CA ASP A 220 -3.76 -19.50 4.64
C ASP A 220 -4.83 -20.14 3.74
N ALA A 221 -5.46 -19.37 2.85
CA ALA A 221 -6.39 -19.90 1.87
C ALA A 221 -5.74 -20.99 0.98
N SER A 222 -6.54 -21.94 0.49
CA SER A 222 -6.07 -22.89 -0.51
C SER A 222 -5.86 -22.20 -1.87
N GLY A 223 -4.96 -22.74 -2.71
CA GLY A 223 -4.74 -22.25 -4.07
C GLY A 223 -3.59 -21.25 -4.26
N TRP A 224 -2.87 -20.89 -3.20
CA TRP A 224 -1.61 -20.15 -3.33
C TRP A 224 -0.54 -21.00 -4.03
N GLU A 225 -0.06 -20.55 -5.19
CA GLU A 225 1.05 -21.18 -5.92
C GLU A 225 2.37 -20.48 -5.56
N LEU A 226 3.40 -21.25 -5.20
CA LEU A 226 4.75 -20.72 -4.95
C LEU A 226 5.40 -20.36 -6.28
N ILE A 227 5.86 -19.11 -6.41
CA ILE A 227 6.52 -18.60 -7.63
C ILE A 227 7.98 -18.22 -7.40
N VAL A 228 8.34 -17.73 -6.21
CA VAL A 228 9.73 -17.46 -5.81
C VAL A 228 9.99 -18.28 -4.54
N PRO A 229 10.79 -19.37 -4.62
CA PRO A 229 11.24 -20.13 -3.45
C PRO A 229 12.05 -19.29 -2.48
N ALA A 230 12.35 -19.83 -1.29
CA ALA A 230 13.08 -19.13 -0.25
C ALA A 230 14.34 -18.47 -0.79
N HIS A 231 14.35 -17.15 -0.81
CA HIS A 231 15.48 -16.35 -1.27
C HIS A 231 16.02 -15.54 -0.10
N SER A 232 17.30 -15.73 0.22
CA SER A 232 17.98 -14.96 1.25
C SER A 232 18.03 -13.47 0.89
N CYS A 233 17.69 -12.62 1.84
CA CYS A 233 17.84 -11.18 1.66
C CYS A 233 19.15 -10.69 2.27
N GLU A 234 19.55 -9.51 1.82
CA GLU A 234 20.66 -8.74 2.35
C GLU A 234 20.13 -7.47 3.02
N ALA A 235 20.94 -6.90 3.90
CA ALA A 235 20.66 -5.63 4.55
C ALA A 235 20.66 -4.47 3.53
N ASP A 236 19.71 -3.55 3.69
CA ASP A 236 19.71 -2.25 2.98
C ASP A 236 19.73 -2.38 1.43
N LYS A 237 19.04 -3.41 0.88
CA LYS A 237 19.16 -3.81 -0.55
C LYS A 237 17.82 -4.08 -1.23
N GLU A 238 17.76 -3.81 -2.54
CA GLU A 238 16.67 -4.25 -3.42
C GLU A 238 16.97 -5.64 -4.00
N HIS A 239 16.00 -6.54 -3.86
CA HIS A 239 16.05 -7.90 -4.39
C HIS A 239 15.02 -8.00 -5.51
N ALA A 240 15.51 -8.03 -6.75
CA ALA A 240 14.69 -8.11 -7.94
C ALA A 240 14.58 -9.55 -8.44
N PHE A 241 13.35 -10.02 -8.64
CA PHE A 241 13.02 -11.34 -9.15
C PHE A 241 12.35 -11.19 -10.51
N GLN A 242 13.09 -11.54 -11.56
CA GLN A 242 12.61 -11.52 -12.94
C GLN A 242 11.72 -12.73 -13.24
N SER A 243 10.79 -12.59 -14.18
CA SER A 243 9.84 -13.65 -14.55
C SER A 243 10.48 -14.96 -15.01
N THR A 244 11.70 -14.89 -15.55
CA THR A 244 12.51 -16.06 -15.92
C THR A 244 12.88 -16.95 -14.74
N LEU A 245 12.84 -16.42 -13.51
CA LEU A 245 13.10 -17.15 -12.28
C LEU A 245 11.82 -17.68 -11.62
N PHE A 246 10.64 -17.29 -12.11
CA PHE A 246 9.39 -17.71 -11.51
C PHE A 246 9.06 -19.16 -11.83
N GLN A 247 8.50 -19.84 -10.85
CA GLN A 247 7.97 -21.18 -10.98
C GLN A 247 6.45 -21.13 -11.05
N ASN A 248 5.82 -22.14 -11.66
CA ASN A 248 4.36 -22.38 -11.64
C ASN A 248 3.43 -21.28 -12.19
N ILE A 249 3.94 -20.14 -12.68
CA ILE A 249 3.13 -18.98 -13.13
C ILE A 249 3.20 -18.68 -14.63
N ASN A 250 4.04 -19.38 -15.40
CA ASN A 250 4.30 -19.01 -16.79
C ASN A 250 3.01 -18.98 -17.63
N GLY A 251 2.70 -17.81 -18.22
CA GLY A 251 1.48 -17.57 -19.01
C GLY A 251 0.19 -17.51 -18.21
N LYS A 252 0.23 -17.58 -16.87
CA LYS A 252 -0.95 -17.45 -16.01
C LYS A 252 -1.16 -16.00 -15.59
N THR A 253 -2.42 -15.60 -15.53
CA THR A 253 -2.80 -14.31 -14.95
C THR A 253 -3.02 -14.46 -13.45
N VAL A 254 -2.80 -13.37 -12.71
CA VAL A 254 -2.84 -13.35 -11.25
C VAL A 254 -3.56 -12.11 -10.75
N THR A 255 -4.11 -12.22 -9.54
CA THR A 255 -4.95 -11.18 -8.92
C THR A 255 -4.45 -10.75 -7.55
N HIS A 256 -3.68 -11.61 -6.88
CA HIS A 256 -3.10 -11.35 -5.58
C HIS A 256 -1.70 -11.93 -5.50
N VAL A 257 -0.86 -11.26 -4.71
CA VAL A 257 0.50 -11.70 -4.39
C VAL A 257 0.61 -11.81 -2.87
N LYS A 258 1.19 -12.91 -2.38
CA LYS A 258 1.51 -13.08 -0.98
C LYS A 258 3.03 -13.14 -0.83
N MET A 259 3.55 -12.25 0.00
CA MET A 259 4.95 -12.26 0.43
C MET A 259 5.02 -12.85 1.83
N ALA A 260 5.75 -13.95 1.97
CA ALA A 260 6.05 -14.56 3.26
C ALA A 260 7.49 -14.22 3.63
N ILE A 261 7.68 -13.60 4.79
CA ILE A 261 9.00 -13.36 5.36
C ILE A 261 9.39 -14.54 6.28
N ILE A 262 10.65 -14.96 6.26
CA ILE A 262 11.18 -16.08 7.05
C ILE A 262 12.06 -15.51 8.18
N LEU A 263 11.93 -16.06 9.40
CA LEU A 263 12.72 -15.72 10.60
C LEU A 263 12.51 -14.28 11.11
N ASP A 264 11.36 -13.69 10.77
CA ASP A 264 10.92 -12.32 11.09
C ASP A 264 11.82 -11.21 10.51
N GLY A 265 11.43 -9.96 10.76
CA GLY A 265 12.23 -8.79 10.43
C GLY A 265 11.45 -7.76 9.64
N GLY A 266 12.19 -6.92 8.91
CA GLY A 266 11.66 -5.77 8.22
C GLY A 266 11.86 -5.79 6.71
N VAL A 267 10.87 -5.26 6.01
CA VAL A 267 10.86 -5.02 4.58
C VAL A 267 10.38 -3.59 4.33
N LYS A 268 11.04 -2.87 3.44
CA LYS A 268 10.71 -1.49 3.09
C LYS A 268 9.59 -1.41 2.07
N ARG A 269 9.72 -2.09 0.94
CA ARG A 269 8.74 -2.07 -0.17
C ARG A 269 8.60 -3.46 -0.77
N SER A 270 7.42 -3.67 -1.36
CA SER A 270 7.16 -4.78 -2.26
C SER A 270 6.56 -4.21 -3.53
N ARG A 271 7.19 -4.48 -4.67
CA ARG A 271 6.78 -4.03 -6.00
C ARG A 271 6.39 -5.24 -6.82
N VAL A 272 5.33 -5.11 -7.61
CA VAL A 272 4.86 -6.17 -8.50
C VAL A 272 4.63 -5.54 -9.87
N PHE A 273 5.64 -5.64 -10.72
CA PHE A 273 5.62 -5.09 -12.06
C PHE A 273 5.06 -6.10 -13.05
N GLY A 274 4.26 -5.62 -14.00
CA GLY A 274 3.84 -6.44 -15.13
C GLY A 274 2.82 -5.77 -16.03
N LYS A 275 2.09 -6.59 -16.79
CA LYS A 275 1.10 -6.15 -17.79
C LYS A 275 -0.32 -6.51 -17.38
N SER A 276 -1.27 -5.63 -17.71
CA SER A 276 -2.69 -5.88 -17.45
C SER A 276 -3.27 -6.81 -18.52
N ALA A 277 -4.03 -7.84 -18.12
CA ALA A 277 -4.67 -8.73 -19.09
C ALA A 277 -5.89 -8.10 -19.79
N ILE A 278 -6.38 -6.92 -19.37
CA ILE A 278 -7.50 -6.23 -20.03
C ILE A 278 -7.14 -5.87 -21.48
N PHE A 279 -5.89 -5.51 -21.73
CA PHE A 279 -5.46 -5.00 -23.02
C PHE A 279 -4.92 -6.08 -23.97
N ALA A 280 -4.70 -7.31 -23.49
CA ALA A 280 -4.15 -8.41 -24.26
C ALA A 280 -5.19 -9.16 -25.13
N GLY A 281 -6.45 -8.69 -25.15
CA GLY A 281 -7.59 -9.39 -25.73
C GLY A 281 -8.40 -8.64 -26.79
N ASN A 282 -7.82 -7.64 -27.47
CA ASN A 282 -8.44 -7.00 -28.65
C ASN A 282 -7.74 -7.41 -29.94
#